data_AF-A0A1R0XAZ3-F1
#
_entry.id   AF-A0A1R0XAZ3-F1
#
_cell.length_a   1.000
_cell.length_b   1.000
_cell.length_c   1.000
_cell.angle_alpha   90.00
_cell.angle_beta   90.00
_cell.angle_gamma   90.00
#
_symmetry.space_group_name_H-M   'P 1'
#
loop_
_entity.id
_entity.type
_entity.pdbx_description
1 polymer ?
#
loop_
_entity_poly.entity_id
_entity_poly.type
_entity_poly.pdbx_seq_one_letter_code
_entity_poly.pdbx_strand_id
1 'polypeptide(L)' 'MFLGVIVFGVVVGIIIAVVIAIKQTATAEKVDCPTCGRTTLLPGGSAKCPKCKTLIVRTSSGELITK' A
#
# COMPACT_ATOMS: atom_id res chain seq x y z
N MET A 1 10.62 27.81 26.65
CA MET A 1 9.48 27.88 25.71
C MET A 1 9.82 27.21 24.36
N PHE A 2 10.94 27.55 23.72
CA PHE A 2 11.34 26.96 22.41
C PHE A 2 11.58 25.44 22.41
N LEU A 3 12.19 24.87 23.47
CA LEU A 3 12.42 23.42 23.55
C LEU A 3 11.12 22.60 23.48
N GLY A 4 10.04 23.08 24.11
CA GLY A 4 8.76 22.36 24.12
C GLY A 4 8.11 22.29 22.74
N VAL A 5 8.24 23.35 21.93
CA VAL A 5 7.71 23.40 20.56
C VAL A 5 8.49 22.47 19.64
N ILE A 6 9.81 22.38 19.81
CA ILE A 6 10.67 21.47 19.04
C ILE A 6 10.33 20.02 19.36
N VAL A 7 10.23 19.67 20.65
CA VAL A 7 9.87 18.31 21.08
C VAL A 7 8.47 17.94 20.56
N PHE A 8 7.50 18.84 20.67
CA PHE A 8 6.14 18.61 20.17
C PHE A 8 6.13 18.41 18.64
N GLY A 9 6.85 19.25 17.89
CA GLY A 9 6.95 19.14 16.43
C GLY A 9 7.59 17.82 15.99
N VAL A 10 8.63 17.36 16.69
CA VAL A 10 9.29 16.08 16.40
C VAL A 10 8.33 14.90 16.68
N VAL A 11 7.63 14.91 17.81
CA VAL A 11 6.66 13.85 18.15
C VAL A 11 5.54 13.78 17.12
N VAL A 12 4.97 14.93 16.72
CA VAL A 12 3.94 14.98 15.68
C VAL A 12 4.47 14.47 14.34
N GLY A 13 5.69 14.87 13.94
CA GLY A 13 6.32 14.40 12.71
C GLY A 13 6.52 12.89 12.67
N ILE A 14 6.95 12.29 13.79
CA ILE A 14 7.12 10.84 13.91
C ILE A 14 5.77 10.12 13.77
N ILE A 15 4.73 10.62 14.43
CA ILE A 15 3.38 10.03 14.35
C ILE A 15 2.88 10.02 12.89
N ILE A 16 3.04 11.13 12.17
CA ILE A 16 2.63 11.22 10.76
C ILE A 16 3.40 10.22 9.90
N ALA A 17 4.72 10.13 10.07
CA ALA A 17 5.56 9.18 9.33
C ALA A 17 5.14 7.72 9.56
N VAL A 18 4.82 7.36 10.80
CA VAL A 18 4.35 6.02 11.17
C VAL A 18 3.00 5.71 10.51
N VAL A 19 2.05 6.65 10.52
CA VAL A 19 0.74 6.45 9.88
C VAL A 19 0.86 6.22 8.37
N ILE A 20 1.75 6.96 7.70
CA ILE A 20 2.00 6.80 6.26
C ILE A 20 2.60 5.42 5.98
N ALA A 21 3.59 5.00 6.76
CA ALA A 21 4.22 3.70 6.61
C ALA A 21 3.23 2.54 6.79
N ILE A 22 2.35 2.60 7.80
CA ILE A 22 1.33 1.57 8.05
C ILE A 22 0.36 1.44 6.87
N LYS A 23 -0.07 2.57 6.28
CA LYS A 23 -0.99 2.55 5.13
C LYS A 23 -0.39 1.86 3.89
N GLN A 24 0.91 1.99 3.70
CA GLN A 24 1.61 1.35 2.58
C GLN A 24 1.75 -0.17 2.77
N THR A 25 1.96 -0.63 3.99
CA THR A 25 2.13 -2.06 4.29
C THR A 25 0.81 -2.81 4.49
N ALA A 26 -0.24 -2.14 4.96
CA ALA A 26 -1.54 -2.76 5.25
C ALA A 26 -2.39 -3.08 4.00
N THR A 27 -1.99 -2.62 2.82
CA THR A 27 -2.73 -2.81 1.56
C THR A 27 -2.32 -4.08 0.82
N ALA A 28 -1.80 -5.10 1.51
CA ALA A 28 -1.65 -6.44 0.95
C ALA A 28 -3.02 -7.14 0.93
N GLU A 29 -3.79 -6.90 -0.14
CA GLU A 29 -5.11 -7.49 -0.32
C GLU A 29 -5.03 -8.76 -1.16
N LYS A 30 -5.92 -9.73 -0.89
CA LYS A 30 -6.12 -10.88 -1.77
C LYS A 30 -7.07 -10.46 -2.88
N VAL A 31 -6.60 -10.51 -4.12
CA VAL A 31 -7.40 -10.13 -5.30
C VAL A 31 -7.36 -11.26 -6.32
N ASP A 32 -8.47 -11.47 -7.01
CA ASP A 32 -8.54 -12.42 -8.11
C ASP A 32 -7.96 -11.80 -9.39
N CYS A 33 -7.02 -12.50 -10.00
CA CYS A 33 -6.41 -12.07 -11.25
C CYS A 33 -7.45 -12.17 -12.39
N PRO A 34 -7.79 -11.07 -13.09
CA PRO A 34 -8.83 -11.10 -14.13
C PRO A 34 -8.41 -11.92 -15.37
N THR A 35 -7.11 -12.16 -15.56
CA THR A 35 -6.59 -12.92 -16.70
C THR A 35 -6.68 -14.44 -16.52
N CYS A 36 -6.50 -14.92 -15.28
CA CYS A 36 -6.40 -16.37 -15.02
C CYS A 36 -7.32 -16.87 -13.89
N GLY A 37 -8.11 -15.99 -13.27
CA GLY A 37 -9.07 -16.32 -12.21
C GLY A 37 -8.44 -16.80 -10.91
N ARG A 38 -7.13 -16.64 -10.72
CA ARG A 38 -6.44 -17.08 -9.50
C ARG A 38 -6.35 -15.95 -8.49
N THR A 39 -6.63 -16.26 -7.23
CA THR A 39 -6.40 -15.33 -6.12
C THR A 39 -4.91 -15.13 -5.88
N THR A 40 -4.49 -13.88 -5.78
CA THR A 40 -3.10 -13.46 -5.55
C THR A 40 -3.03 -12.40 -4.47
N LEU A 41 -1.94 -12.36 -3.72
CA LEU A 41 -1.68 -11.27 -2.79
C LEU A 41 -1.11 -10.08 -3.55
N LEU A 42 -1.69 -8.90 -3.31
CA LEU A 42 -1.33 -7.64 -3.94
C LEU A 42 -0.66 -6.70 -2.91
N PRO A 43 0.58 -6.99 -2.45
CA PRO A 43 1.28 -6.12 -1.50
C PRO A 43 1.45 -4.71 -2.07
N GLY A 44 1.00 -3.70 -1.32
CA GLY A 44 1.16 -2.30 -1.68
C GLY A 44 0.41 -1.88 -2.96
N GLY A 45 -0.64 -2.63 -3.34
CA GLY A 45 -1.48 -2.31 -4.49
C GLY A 45 -0.89 -2.69 -5.86
N SER A 46 0.27 -3.36 -5.95
CA SER A 46 0.73 -3.90 -7.24
C SER A 46 1.51 -5.19 -7.07
N ALA A 47 1.18 -6.22 -7.84
CA ALA A 47 1.91 -7.48 -7.81
C ALA A 47 1.78 -8.26 -9.12
N LYS A 48 2.79 -9.09 -9.39
CA LYS A 48 2.77 -10.01 -10.52
C LYS A 48 2.03 -11.29 -10.15
N CYS A 49 1.09 -11.69 -11.00
CA CYS A 49 0.41 -12.97 -10.82
C CYS A 49 1.40 -14.14 -11.04
N PRO A 50 1.55 -15.08 -10.09
CA PRO A 50 2.52 -16.18 -10.22
C PRO A 50 2.17 -17.19 -11.32
N LYS A 51 0.91 -17.22 -11.80
CA LYS A 51 0.45 -18.13 -12.85
C LYS A 51 0.68 -17.55 -14.25
N CYS A 52 0.01 -16.43 -14.55
CA CYS A 52 0.05 -15.81 -15.88
C CYS A 52 1.16 -14.77 -16.05
N LYS A 53 1.89 -14.43 -14.98
CA LYS A 53 2.95 -13.41 -14.97
C LYS A 53 2.48 -11.98 -15.34
N THR A 54 1.18 -11.77 -15.45
CA THR A 54 0.54 -10.46 -15.66
C THR A 54 0.77 -9.56 -14.46
N LEU A 55 1.05 -8.28 -14.69
CA LEU A 55 1.15 -7.29 -13.64
C LEU A 55 -0.26 -6.82 -13.29
N ILE A 56 -0.68 -7.03 -12.04
CA ILE A 56 -1.93 -6.51 -11.51
C ILE A 56 -1.60 -5.27 -10.70
N VAL A 57 -2.24 -4.15 -11.03
CA VAL A 57 -2.08 -2.87 -10.34
C VAL A 57 -3.45 -2.41 -9.89
N ARG A 58 -3.54 -2.00 -8.63
CA ARG A 58 -4.70 -1.36 -8.05
C ARG A 58 -4.53 0.14 -8.19
N THR A 59 -5.50 0.78 -8.85
CA THR A 59 -5.53 2.24 -8.97
C THR A 59 -5.97 2.85 -7.65
N SER A 60 -5.73 4.15 -7.48
CA SER A 60 -6.21 4.92 -6.33
C SER A 60 -7.75 4.99 -6.25
N SER A 61 -8.48 4.63 -7.31
CA SER A 61 -9.93 4.47 -7.34
C SER A 61 -10.42 3.12 -6.83
N GLY A 62 -9.50 2.19 -6.52
CA GLY A 62 -9.84 0.83 -6.05
C GLY A 62 -10.04 -0.18 -7.18
N GLU A 63 -9.89 0.23 -8.43
CA GLU A 63 -10.04 -0.63 -9.61
C GLU A 63 -8.78 -1.48 -9.85
N LEU A 64 -8.98 -2.72 -10.29
CA LEU A 64 -7.89 -3.65 -10.61
C LEU A 64 -7.63 -3.62 -12.11
N ILE A 65 -6.50 -3.02 -12.51
CA ILE A 65 -6.05 -3.01 -13.90
C ILE A 65 -4.95 -4.05 -14.09
N THR A 66 -4.91 -4.63 -15.29
CA THR A 66 -3.82 -5.55 -15.69
C THR A 66 -3.00 -4.92 -16.81
N LYS A 67 -1.67 -5.05 -16.72
CA LYS A 67 -0.71 -4.52 -17.69
C LYS A 67 0.27 -5.60 -18.14
#